data_AF-A0A7Y7XJW7-F1
#
_entry.id   AF-A0A7Y7XJW7-F1
#
_cell.length_a   1.000
_cell.length_b   1.000
_cell.length_c   1.000
_cell.angle_alpha   90.00
_cell.angle_beta   90.00
_cell.angle_gamma   90.00
#
_symmetry.space_group_name_H-M   'P 1'
#
loop_
_entity.id
_entity.type
_entity.pdbx_description
1 polymer ?
#
loop_
_entity_poly.entity_id
_entity_poly.type
_entity_poly.pdbx_seq_one_letter_code
_entity_poly.pdbx_strand_id
1 'polypeptide(L)'
;MIAKESRNQVALDKFLDAHPHLREETRDLSPKEQQQQFQWAFEDEAENLGIEPWELTLQLVAETPEELKAMRLEVHREVAEALGMDWDEYCSFNEITED
;
A
#
# COMPACT_ATOMS: atom_id res chain seq x y z
N MET A 1 -5.51 5.25 13.33
CA MET A 1 -4.40 4.90 12.43
C MET A 1 -3.75 3.58 12.83
N ILE A 2 -3.75 2.63 11.91
CA ILE A 2 -3.10 1.32 12.04
C ILE A 2 -1.57 1.51 12.07
N ALA A 3 -0.89 0.77 12.95
CA ALA A 3 0.56 0.79 13.08
C ALA A 3 1.23 0.39 11.75
N LYS A 4 2.31 1.09 11.37
CA LYS A 4 2.94 0.95 10.04
C LYS A 4 3.33 -0.49 9.70
N GLU A 5 3.92 -1.18 10.67
CA GLU A 5 4.31 -2.58 10.57
C GLU A 5 3.14 -3.54 10.29
N SER A 6 1.91 -3.14 10.62
CA SER A 6 0.70 -3.94 10.41
C SER A 6 -0.09 -3.54 9.15
N ARG A 7 0.21 -2.39 8.53
CA ARG A 7 -0.58 -1.85 7.39
C ARG A 7 -0.62 -2.84 6.22
N ASN A 8 0.50 -3.45 5.86
CA ASN A 8 0.56 -4.42 4.75
C ASN A 8 -0.33 -5.64 4.99
N GLN A 9 -0.28 -6.24 6.18
CA GLN A 9 -1.11 -7.40 6.50
C GLN A 9 -2.59 -7.05 6.49
N VAL A 10 -2.97 -5.90 7.09
CA VAL A 10 -4.37 -5.47 7.11
C VAL A 10 -4.88 -5.12 5.70
N ALA A 11 -4.05 -4.48 4.86
CA ALA A 11 -4.40 -4.20 3.48
C ALA A 11 -4.62 -5.50 2.69
N LEU A 12 -3.72 -6.47 2.83
CA LEU A 12 -3.85 -7.76 2.15
C LEU A 12 -5.11 -8.51 2.60
N ASP A 13 -5.43 -8.49 3.90
CA ASP A 13 -6.65 -9.11 4.41
C ASP A 13 -7.92 -8.44 3.83
N LYS A 14 -7.97 -7.10 3.83
CA LYS A 14 -9.07 -6.35 3.21
C LYS A 14 -9.18 -6.60 1.70
N PHE A 15 -8.05 -6.70 1.01
CA PHE A 15 -7.99 -7.01 -0.41
C PHE A 15 -8.57 -8.41 -0.68
N LEU A 16 -8.18 -9.42 0.10
CA LEU A 16 -8.69 -10.78 -0.05
C LEU A 16 -10.17 -10.93 0.33
N ASP A 17 -10.69 -10.09 1.22
CA ASP A 17 -12.12 -10.04 1.53
C ASP A 17 -12.93 -9.46 0.37
N ALA A 18 -12.35 -8.53 -0.40
CA ALA A 18 -12.95 -8.00 -1.64
C ALA A 18 -12.80 -8.96 -2.84
N HIS A 19 -11.81 -9.86 -2.81
CA HIS A 19 -11.47 -10.79 -3.90
C HIS A 19 -11.56 -12.25 -3.45
N PRO A 20 -12.76 -12.75 -3.07
CA PRO A 20 -12.91 -14.10 -2.54
C PRO A 20 -12.50 -15.19 -3.54
N HIS A 21 -12.57 -14.91 -4.85
CA HIS A 21 -12.15 -15.84 -5.90
C HIS A 21 -10.66 -16.20 -5.80
N LEU A 22 -9.79 -15.29 -5.36
CA LEU A 22 -8.36 -15.61 -5.17
C LEU A 22 -8.18 -16.75 -4.17
N ARG A 23 -8.96 -16.75 -3.08
CA ARG A 23 -8.90 -17.83 -2.08
C ARG A 23 -9.41 -19.15 -2.65
N GLU A 24 -10.39 -19.11 -3.55
CA GLU A 24 -10.92 -20.31 -4.22
C GLU A 24 -9.91 -20.88 -5.23
N GLU A 25 -9.31 -20.03 -6.04
CA GLU A 25 -8.33 -20.39 -7.07
C GLU A 25 -7.04 -20.96 -6.47
N THR A 26 -6.61 -20.42 -5.32
CA THR A 26 -5.38 -20.87 -4.66
C THR A 26 -5.62 -21.99 -3.63
N ARG A 27 -6.85 -22.50 -3.48
CA ARG A 27 -7.22 -23.41 -2.39
C ARG A 27 -6.38 -24.69 -2.35
N ASP A 28 -6.02 -25.21 -3.52
CA ASP A 28 -5.26 -26.47 -3.64
C ASP A 28 -3.74 -26.27 -3.55
N LEU A 29 -3.28 -25.02 -3.42
CA LEU A 29 -1.87 -24.66 -3.26
C LEU A 29 -1.42 -24.75 -1.79
N SER A 30 -0.11 -24.88 -1.56
CA SER A 30 0.44 -24.79 -0.20
C SER A 30 0.28 -23.37 0.38
N PRO A 31 0.25 -23.18 1.71
CA PRO A 31 0.08 -21.86 2.32
C PRO A 31 1.10 -20.82 1.85
N LYS A 32 2.34 -21.25 1.56
CA LYS A 32 3.39 -20.37 1.02
C LYS A 32 3.09 -19.92 -0.40
N GLU A 33 2.61 -20.82 -1.24
CA GLU A 33 2.22 -20.51 -2.61
C GLU A 33 0.97 -19.63 -2.65
N GLN A 34 0.00 -19.87 -1.77
CA GLN A 34 -1.17 -19.01 -1.60
C GLN A 34 -0.75 -17.58 -1.26
N GLN A 35 0.12 -17.42 -0.24
CA GLN A 35 0.62 -16.11 0.14
C GLN A 35 1.32 -15.39 -1.02
N GLN A 36 2.12 -16.12 -1.81
CA GLN A 36 2.80 -15.54 -2.97
C GLN A 36 1.82 -15.09 -4.05
N GLN A 37 0.78 -15.89 -4.32
CA GLN A 37 -0.28 -15.55 -5.28
C GLN A 37 -1.07 -14.33 -4.83
N PHE A 38 -1.41 -14.24 -3.53
CA PHE A 38 -2.09 -13.07 -2.98
C PHE A 38 -1.25 -11.80 -3.10
N GLN A 39 0.05 -11.91 -2.83
CA GLN A 39 0.96 -10.78 -2.97
C GLN A 39 1.07 -10.31 -4.43
N TRP A 40 1.16 -11.24 -5.39
CA TRP A 40 1.18 -10.88 -6.81
C TRP A 40 -0.14 -10.28 -7.29
N ALA A 41 -1.27 -10.83 -6.87
CA ALA A 41 -2.57 -10.25 -7.20
C ALA A 41 -2.73 -8.84 -6.62
N PHE A 42 -2.21 -8.59 -5.42
CA PHE A 42 -2.20 -7.26 -4.82
C PHE A 42 -1.33 -6.27 -5.59
N GLU A 43 -0.15 -6.70 -6.05
CA GLU A 43 0.75 -5.89 -6.88
C GLU A 43 0.13 -5.60 -8.27
N ASP A 44 -0.50 -6.60 -8.89
CA ASP A 44 -1.21 -6.45 -10.17
C ASP A 44 -2.38 -5.47 -10.05
N GLU A 45 -3.14 -5.51 -8.96
CA GLU A 45 -4.21 -4.54 -8.72
C GLU A 45 -3.66 -3.11 -8.60
N ALA A 46 -2.54 -2.92 -7.89
CA ALA A 46 -1.90 -1.61 -7.79
C ALA A 46 -1.45 -1.10 -9.17
N GLU A 47 -0.84 -1.98 -9.98
CA GLU A 47 -0.44 -1.67 -11.35
C GLU A 47 -1.65 -1.32 -12.25
N ASN A 48 -2.75 -2.07 -12.15
CA ASN A 48 -3.99 -1.81 -12.87
C ASN A 48 -4.62 -0.46 -12.51
N LEU A 49 -4.46 -0.01 -11.27
CA LEU A 49 -4.88 1.30 -10.78
C LEU A 49 -3.86 2.41 -11.12
N GLY A 50 -2.69 2.07 -11.67
CA GLY A 50 -1.62 3.01 -11.99
C GLY A 50 -0.95 3.61 -10.75
N ILE A 51 -0.93 2.87 -9.64
CA ILE A 51 -0.35 3.29 -8.36
C ILE A 51 0.67 2.27 -7.86
N GLU A 52 1.52 2.71 -6.94
CA GLU A 52 2.46 1.82 -6.27
C GLU A 52 1.75 0.91 -5.25
N PRO A 53 2.26 -0.31 -4.99
CA PRO A 53 1.65 -1.21 -3.99
C PRO A 53 1.57 -0.61 -2.59
N TRP A 54 2.54 0.21 -2.18
CA TRP A 54 2.49 0.90 -0.89
C TRP A 54 1.32 1.87 -0.81
N GLU A 55 0.96 2.51 -1.93
CA GLU A 55 -0.14 3.46 -2.03
C GLU A 55 -1.49 2.73 -1.95
N LEU A 56 -1.63 1.59 -2.64
CA LEU A 56 -2.79 0.71 -2.48
C LEU A 56 -2.97 0.25 -1.02
N THR A 57 -1.87 -0.11 -0.34
CA THR A 57 -1.89 -0.42 1.08
C THR A 57 -2.49 0.74 1.89
N LEU A 58 -2.06 1.98 1.65
CA LEU A 58 -2.60 3.14 2.39
C LEU A 58 -4.09 3.35 2.12
N GLN A 59 -4.54 3.23 0.87
CA GLN A 59 -5.94 3.39 0.49
C GLN A 59 -6.84 2.36 1.16
N LEU A 60 -6.37 1.11 1.29
CA LEU A 60 -7.15 0.05 1.93
C LEU A 60 -7.20 0.20 3.45
N VAL A 61 -6.15 0.69 4.09
CA VAL A 61 -6.11 0.80 5.57
C VAL A 61 -6.66 2.11 6.10
N ALA A 62 -6.60 3.20 5.34
CA ALA A 62 -7.13 4.50 5.76
C ALA A 62 -8.66 4.45 5.86
N GLU A 63 -9.22 5.05 6.91
CA GLU A 63 -10.66 5.12 7.11
C GLU A 63 -11.27 6.40 6.52
N THR A 64 -10.43 7.42 6.30
CA THR A 64 -10.83 8.74 5.78
C THR A 64 -9.83 9.29 4.77
N PRO A 65 -10.24 10.19 3.85
CA PRO A 65 -9.32 10.87 2.93
C PRO A 65 -8.22 11.66 3.65
N GLU A 66 -8.54 12.27 4.80
CA GLU A 66 -7.59 13.02 5.62
C GLU A 66 -6.53 12.10 6.23
N GLU A 67 -6.93 10.91 6.70
CA GLU A 67 -6.00 9.90 7.20
C GLU A 67 -5.08 9.37 6.08
N LEU A 68 -5.65 9.09 4.90
CA LEU A 68 -4.88 8.68 3.73
C LEU A 68 -3.81 9.72 3.37
N LYS A 69 -4.19 11.00 3.32
CA LYS A 69 -3.25 12.09 3.03
C LYS A 69 -2.14 12.16 4.08
N ALA A 70 -2.48 12.08 5.36
CA ALA A 70 -1.49 12.08 6.44
C ALA A 70 -0.50 10.91 6.32
N MET A 71 -1.00 9.71 5.99
CA MET A 71 -0.18 8.52 5.81
C MET A 71 0.72 8.61 4.56
N ARG A 72 0.24 9.21 3.46
CA ARG A 72 1.05 9.46 2.26
C ARG A 72 2.21 10.39 2.56
N LEU A 73 1.93 11.52 3.23
CA LEU A 73 2.96 12.48 3.63
C LEU A 73 4.00 11.83 4.55
N GLU A 74 3.56 10.96 5.47
CA GLU A 74 4.43 10.19 6.34
C GLU A 74 5.40 9.30 5.55
N VAL A 75 4.92 8.54 4.55
CA VAL A 75 5.76 7.70 3.69
C VAL A 75 6.75 8.55 2.88
N HIS A 76 6.29 9.63 2.26
CA HIS A 76 7.14 10.52 1.50
C HIS A 76 8.27 11.15 2.34
N ARG A 77 7.99 11.51 3.59
CA ARG A 77 9.02 12.02 4.52
C ARG A 77 10.08 10.97 4.82
N GLU A 78 9.69 9.71 5.00
CA GLU A 78 10.64 8.61 5.20
C GLU A 78 11.50 8.37 3.96
N VAL A 79 10.94 8.50 2.76
CA VAL A 79 11.69 8.39 1.51
C VAL A 79 12.68 9.55 1.37
N ALA A 80 12.27 10.78 1.67
CA ALA A 80 13.15 11.95 1.64
C ALA A 80 14.33 11.77 2.61
N GLU A 81 14.07 11.33 3.85
CA GLU A 81 15.10 11.04 4.85
C GLU A 81 16.05 9.92 4.40
N ALA A 82 15.51 8.83 3.84
CA ALA A 82 16.32 7.71 3.34
C ALA A 82 17.21 8.11 2.14
N LEU A 83 16.75 9.07 1.32
CA LEU A 83 17.53 9.65 0.23
C LEU A 83 18.51 10.74 0.71
N GLY A 84 18.43 11.16 1.98
CA GLY A 84 19.19 12.29 2.51
C GLY A 84 18.82 13.62 1.83
N MET A 85 17.61 13.71 1.28
CA MET A 85 17.08 14.87 0.57
C MET A 85 16.30 15.76 1.52
N ASP A 86 16.44 17.07 1.39
CA ASP A 86 15.62 18.01 2.13
C ASP A 86 14.13 17.85 1.77
N TRP A 87 13.24 18.09 2.72
CA TRP A 87 11.81 17.90 2.50
C TRP A 87 11.24 18.83 1.42
N ASP A 88 11.66 20.10 1.39
CA ASP A 88 11.19 21.05 0.38
C ASP A 88 11.71 20.66 -1.01
N GLU A 89 12.96 20.19 -1.09
CA GLU A 89 13.54 19.66 -2.34
C GLU A 89 12.78 18.42 -2.84
N TYR A 90 12.50 17.48 -1.94
CA TYR A 90 11.75 16.26 -2.26
C TYR A 90 10.32 16.57 -2.71
N CYS A 91 9.62 17.49 -2.03
CA CYS A 91 8.27 17.89 -2.41
C CYS A 91 8.24 18.54 -3.79
N SER A 92 9.21 19.42 -4.09
CA SER A 92 9.32 20.03 -5.42
C SER A 92 9.59 19.01 -6.51
N PHE A 93 10.36 17.95 -6.22
CA PHE A 93 10.67 16.91 -7.19
C PHE A 93 9.48 15.97 -7.47
N ASN A 94 8.67 15.69 -6.45
CA ASN A 94 7.55 14.74 -6.52
C ASN A 94 6.17 15.42 -6.67
N GLU A 95 6.13 16.73 -6.90
CA GLU A 95 4.89 17.52 -7.04
C GLU A 95 3.93 17.37 -5.85
N ILE A 96 4.47 17.29 -4.63
CA ILE A 96 3.70 17.10 -3.39
C ILE A 96 3.29 18.46 -2.82
N THR A 97 1.99 18.66 -2.62
CA THR A 97 1.41 19.82 -1.92
C THR A 97 0.87 19.42 -0.56
N GLU A 98 1.21 20.17 0.50
CA GLU A 98 0.74 19.91 1.86
C GLU A 98 -0.69 20.39 2.15
N ASP A 99 -1.36 21.09 1.22
CA ASP A 99 -2.70 21.72 1.35
C ASP A 99 -3.87 20.77 1.56
#